data_AF-A0A2T8HHL0-F1
#
_entry.id   AF-A0A2T8HHL0-F1
#
_cell.length_a   1.000
_cell.length_b   1.000
_cell.length_c   1.000
_cell.angle_alpha   90.00
_cell.angle_beta   90.00
_cell.angle_gamma   90.00
#
_symmetry.space_group_name_H-M   'P 1'
#
loop_
_entity.id
_entity.type
_entity.pdbx_description
1 polymer ?
#
loop_
_entity_poly.entity_id
_entity_poly.type
_entity_poly.pdbx_seq_one_letter_code
_entity_poly.pdbx_strand_id
1 'polypeptide(L)'
;MMLRIGLVAYVWASLQVYLFRYVPDGVFQQHLTCEISWYAGFVNVAINILFPAALLWLMAKVLYNKVRWQDVLVVVMLAQVVNYVTGFLLMNPYSRSKSEHILAAIESGDMMLKTVAPFDLFIIVSAGLVGLAMLIYFFYLLVVGMKIAMNSKKKVHAVWIVLVTLLADTLLHLWGPYLK
;
A
#
# COMPACT_ATOMS: atom_id res chain seq x y z
N MET A 1 1.89 7.41 -21.78
CA MET A 1 1.61 5.95 -21.66
C MET A 1 1.57 5.50 -20.19
N MET A 2 2.59 5.79 -19.37
CA MET A 2 2.65 5.37 -17.96
C MET A 2 1.50 5.90 -17.08
N LEU A 3 1.02 7.12 -17.33
CA LEU A 3 -0.11 7.70 -16.58
C LEU A 3 -1.44 6.93 -16.79
N ARG A 4 -1.61 6.30 -17.97
CA ARG A 4 -2.78 5.44 -18.24
C ARG A 4 -2.71 4.14 -17.43
N ILE A 5 -1.51 3.56 -17.29
CA ILE A 5 -1.28 2.35 -16.50
C ILE A 5 -1.59 2.62 -15.03
N GLY A 6 -1.12 3.75 -14.49
CA GLY A 6 -1.44 4.18 -13.13
C GLY A 6 -2.94 4.37 -12.91
N LEU A 7 -3.65 4.96 -13.87
CA LEU A 7 -5.11 5.12 -13.81
C LEU A 7 -5.86 3.79 -13.79
N VAL A 8 -5.46 2.84 -14.64
CA VAL A 8 -6.05 1.49 -14.66
C VAL A 8 -5.82 0.80 -13.31
N ALA A 9 -4.60 0.90 -12.77
CA ALA A 9 -4.28 0.32 -11.47
C ALA A 9 -5.05 0.99 -10.32
N TYR A 10 -5.28 2.30 -10.39
CA TYR A 10 -6.10 3.05 -9.44
C TYR A 10 -7.56 2.58 -9.45
N VAL A 11 -8.15 2.41 -10.63
CA VAL A 11 -9.53 1.90 -10.75
C VAL A 11 -9.60 0.47 -10.23
N TRP A 12 -8.63 -0.38 -10.60
CA TRP A 12 -8.53 -1.75 -10.11
C TRP A 12 -8.44 -1.82 -8.58
N ALA A 13 -7.59 -0.99 -7.96
CA ALA A 13 -7.45 -0.92 -6.51
C ALA A 13 -8.72 -0.42 -5.81
N SER A 14 -9.38 0.58 -6.39
CA SER A 14 -10.64 1.11 -5.86
C SER A 14 -11.74 0.05 -5.88
N LEU A 15 -11.78 -0.79 -6.92
CA LEU A 15 -12.70 -1.93 -7.01
C LEU A 15 -12.38 -3.00 -5.96
N GLN A 16 -11.10 -3.30 -5.71
CA GLN A 16 -10.71 -4.25 -4.67
C GLN A 16 -11.18 -3.82 -3.28
N VAL A 17 -11.03 -2.53 -2.94
CA VAL A 17 -11.51 -1.97 -1.67
C VAL A 17 -13.00 -2.25 -1.49
N TYR A 18 -13.79 -2.02 -2.53
CA TYR A 18 -15.23 -2.30 -2.50
C TYR A 18 -15.55 -3.81 -2.41
N LEU A 19 -14.89 -4.64 -3.23
CA LEU A 19 -15.16 -6.09 -3.31
C LEU A 19 -14.72 -6.84 -2.04
N PHE A 20 -13.58 -6.46 -1.48
CA PHE A 20 -12.96 -7.14 -0.34
C PHE A 20 -13.27 -6.48 1.00
N ARG A 21 -13.95 -5.32 0.98
CA ARG A 21 -14.41 -4.60 2.17
C ARG A 21 -13.28 -4.29 3.16
N TYR A 22 -12.19 -3.73 2.64
CA TYR A 22 -11.09 -3.21 3.45
C TYR A 22 -10.82 -1.75 3.13
N VAL A 23 -10.39 -0.97 4.12
CA VAL A 23 -9.95 0.41 3.94
C VAL A 23 -8.42 0.42 4.03
N PRO A 24 -7.73 0.98 3.02
CA PRO A 24 -6.30 1.23 3.09
C PRO A 24 -6.07 2.49 3.93
N ASP A 25 -5.85 2.31 5.23
CA ASP A 25 -5.59 3.37 6.20
C ASP A 25 -4.10 3.74 6.19
N GLY A 26 -3.69 4.44 5.14
CA GLY A 26 -2.30 4.79 4.87
C GLY A 26 -1.74 4.07 3.64
N VAL A 27 -0.44 4.20 3.45
CA VAL A 27 0.32 3.57 2.37
C VAL A 27 0.43 2.06 2.60
N PHE A 28 0.48 1.61 3.86
CA PHE A 28 0.72 0.20 4.20
C PHE A 28 -0.38 -0.47 5.01
N GLN A 29 -1.03 0.25 5.92
CA GLN A 29 -2.00 -0.37 6.79
C GLN A 29 -3.33 -0.56 6.07
N GLN A 30 -3.91 -1.73 6.27
CA GLN A 30 -5.18 -2.12 5.68
C GLN A 30 -6.03 -2.69 6.80
N HIS A 31 -7.22 -2.14 7.01
CA HIS A 31 -8.14 -2.62 8.02
C HIS A 31 -9.46 -3.06 7.38
N LEU A 32 -10.04 -4.13 7.90
CA LEU A 32 -11.33 -4.63 7.42
C LEU A 32 -12.46 -3.76 7.95
N THR A 33 -13.53 -3.58 7.16
CA THR A 33 -14.76 -2.93 7.62
C THR A 33 -15.97 -3.75 7.22
N CYS A 34 -17.07 -3.61 7.97
CA CYS A 34 -18.31 -4.33 7.67
C CYS A 34 -19.07 -3.69 6.51
N GLU A 35 -18.98 -2.36 6.37
CA GLU A 35 -19.66 -1.59 5.34
C GLU A 35 -18.68 -0.59 4.72
N ILE A 36 -18.64 -0.59 3.39
CA ILE A 36 -17.90 0.40 2.60
C ILE A 36 -18.82 1.06 1.59
N SER A 37 -18.86 2.39 1.59
CA SER A 37 -19.58 3.17 0.59
C SER A 37 -18.96 2.95 -0.79
N TRP A 38 -19.76 2.83 -1.85
CA TRP A 38 -19.24 2.48 -3.20
C TRP A 38 -18.19 3.46 -3.74
N TYR A 39 -18.24 4.73 -3.32
CA TYR A 39 -17.28 5.76 -3.69
C TYR A 39 -16.08 5.88 -2.71
N ALA A 40 -16.17 5.30 -1.52
CA ALA A 40 -15.11 5.40 -0.50
C ALA A 40 -13.80 4.77 -1.00
N GLY A 41 -13.86 3.68 -1.77
CA GLY A 41 -12.68 3.07 -2.38
C GLY A 41 -11.89 4.03 -3.27
N PHE A 42 -12.59 4.80 -4.11
CA PHE A 42 -11.95 5.81 -4.96
C PHE A 42 -11.31 6.92 -4.12
N VAL A 43 -12.04 7.46 -3.14
CA VAL A 43 -11.53 8.55 -2.30
C VAL A 43 -10.32 8.11 -1.48
N ASN A 44 -10.39 6.97 -0.81
CA ASN A 44 -9.33 6.46 0.06
C ASN A 44 -8.06 6.15 -0.74
N VAL A 45 -8.20 5.49 -1.90
CA VAL A 45 -7.06 5.22 -2.78
C VAL A 45 -6.48 6.52 -3.34
N ALA A 46 -7.31 7.52 -3.64
CA ALA A 46 -6.84 8.83 -4.12
C ALA A 46 -6.03 9.56 -3.05
N ILE A 47 -6.47 9.53 -1.79
CA ILE A 47 -5.73 10.10 -0.65
C ILE A 47 -4.34 9.44 -0.55
N ASN A 48 -4.28 8.11 -0.61
CA ASN A 48 -3.04 7.33 -0.52
C ASN A 48 -2.08 7.51 -1.70
N ILE A 49 -2.52 8.12 -2.80
CA ILE A 49 -1.65 8.51 -3.91
C ILE A 49 -1.28 9.99 -3.80
N LEU A 50 -2.28 10.86 -3.69
CA LEU A 50 -2.11 12.30 -3.81
C LEU A 50 -1.36 12.90 -2.62
N PHE A 51 -1.61 12.41 -1.41
CA PHE A 51 -0.97 12.96 -0.21
C PHE A 51 0.53 12.63 -0.16
N PRO A 52 0.97 11.35 -0.34
CA PRO A 52 2.40 11.05 -0.44
C PRO A 52 3.06 11.72 -1.65
N ALA A 53 2.37 11.82 -2.79
CA ALA A 53 2.89 12.53 -3.96
C ALA A 53 3.11 14.02 -3.68
N ALA A 54 2.19 14.68 -2.97
CA ALA A 54 2.29 16.09 -2.56
C ALA A 54 3.54 16.33 -1.72
N LEU A 55 3.75 15.52 -0.67
CA LEU A 55 4.90 15.64 0.22
C LEU A 55 6.23 15.33 -0.48
N LEU A 56 6.27 14.26 -1.29
CA LEU A 56 7.46 13.90 -2.05
C LEU A 56 7.81 14.96 -3.10
N TRP A 57 6.80 15.57 -3.75
CA TRP A 57 7.04 16.66 -4.69
C TRP A 57 7.54 17.92 -3.99
N LEU A 58 6.98 18.28 -2.82
CA LEU A 58 7.48 19.41 -2.03
C LEU A 58 8.95 19.22 -1.66
N MET A 59 9.31 18.05 -1.12
CA MET A 59 10.70 17.69 -0.83
C MET A 59 11.58 17.78 -2.09
N ALA A 60 11.11 17.20 -3.21
CA ALA A 60 11.84 17.18 -4.45
C ALA A 60 12.06 18.59 -5.03
N LYS A 61 11.07 19.47 -4.90
CA LYS A 61 11.12 20.86 -5.38
C LYS A 61 12.07 21.73 -4.54
N VAL A 62 12.13 21.51 -3.23
CA VAL A 62 13.12 22.17 -2.34
C VAL A 62 14.54 21.77 -2.72
N LEU A 63 14.75 20.50 -3.09
CA LEU A 63 16.06 19.98 -3.44
C LEU A 63 16.47 20.30 -4.90
N TYR A 64 15.52 20.34 -5.83
CA TYR A 64 15.74 20.55 -7.27
C TYR A 64 14.60 21.35 -7.90
N ASN A 65 14.94 22.49 -8.52
CA ASN A 65 13.95 23.40 -9.12
C ASN A 65 13.20 22.85 -10.35
N LYS A 66 13.71 21.79 -11.00
CA LYS A 66 13.18 21.29 -12.29
C LYS A 66 12.30 20.03 -12.15
N VAL A 67 11.82 19.71 -10.96
CA VAL A 67 10.97 18.52 -10.74
C VAL A 67 9.52 18.83 -11.14
N ARG A 68 9.00 18.05 -12.07
CA ARG A 68 7.61 18.17 -12.54
C ARG A 68 6.69 17.35 -11.62
N TRP A 69 5.54 17.93 -11.28
CA TRP A 69 4.50 17.25 -10.48
C TRP A 69 4.08 15.91 -11.09
N GLN A 70 3.88 15.90 -12.41
CA GLN A 70 3.43 14.73 -13.16
C GLN A 70 4.40 13.55 -13.05
N ASP A 71 5.71 13.82 -13.01
CA ASP A 71 6.73 12.76 -12.91
C ASP A 71 6.69 12.12 -11.51
N VAL A 72 6.55 12.91 -10.45
CA VAL A 72 6.42 12.42 -9.07
C VAL A 72 5.12 11.63 -8.90
N LEU A 73 4.01 12.14 -9.44
CA LEU A 73 2.72 11.47 -9.35
C LEU A 73 2.76 10.08 -10.01
N VAL A 74 3.36 9.97 -11.21
CA VAL A 74 3.53 8.68 -11.90
C VAL A 74 4.36 7.72 -11.08
N VAL A 75 5.44 8.19 -10.45
CA VAL A 75 6.28 7.35 -9.58
C VAL A 75 5.49 6.79 -8.41
N VAL A 76 4.72 7.64 -7.71
CA VAL A 76 3.89 7.21 -6.57
C VAL A 76 2.79 6.25 -7.01
N MET A 77 2.11 6.54 -8.11
CA MET A 77 1.08 5.64 -8.66
C MET A 77 1.66 4.27 -9.02
N LEU A 78 2.84 4.22 -9.65
CA LEU A 78 3.50 2.96 -10.01
C LEU A 78 3.97 2.19 -8.77
N ALA A 79 4.50 2.88 -7.76
CA ALA A 79 4.89 2.23 -6.50
C ALA A 79 3.65 1.64 -5.82
N GLN A 80 2.55 2.38 -5.77
CA GLN A 80 1.31 1.92 -5.15
C GLN A 80 0.68 0.70 -5.83
N VAL A 81 0.96 0.43 -7.11
CA VAL A 81 0.55 -0.84 -7.77
C VAL A 81 1.04 -2.05 -6.98
N VAL A 82 2.24 -1.98 -6.43
CA VAL A 82 2.82 -3.07 -5.62
C VAL A 82 1.96 -3.31 -4.37
N ASN A 83 1.53 -2.25 -3.69
CA ASN A 83 0.64 -2.36 -2.53
C ASN A 83 -0.76 -2.86 -2.91
N TYR A 84 -1.26 -2.54 -4.10
CA TYR A 84 -2.54 -3.08 -4.59
C TYR A 84 -2.47 -4.57 -4.90
N VAL A 85 -1.33 -5.05 -5.41
CA VAL A 85 -1.09 -6.49 -5.58
C VAL A 85 -1.02 -7.19 -4.22
N THR A 86 -0.35 -6.58 -3.25
CA THR A 86 -0.30 -7.07 -1.86
C THR A 86 -1.70 -7.13 -1.23
N GLY A 87 -2.48 -6.05 -1.38
CA GLY A 87 -3.86 -5.99 -0.89
C GLY A 87 -4.74 -7.07 -1.51
N PHE A 88 -4.61 -7.31 -2.81
CA PHE A 88 -5.32 -8.41 -3.48
C PHE A 88 -4.96 -9.78 -2.92
N LEU A 89 -3.68 -10.02 -2.61
CA LEU A 89 -3.21 -11.31 -2.14
C LEU A 89 -3.59 -11.57 -0.68
N LEU A 90 -3.52 -10.54 0.17
CA LEU A 90 -3.76 -10.65 1.61
C LEU A 90 -5.23 -10.43 2.00
N MET A 91 -5.93 -9.48 1.38
CA MET A 91 -7.27 -9.06 1.78
C MET A 91 -8.39 -9.80 1.05
N ASN A 92 -8.09 -10.74 0.16
CA ASN A 92 -9.15 -11.51 -0.49
C ASN A 92 -9.92 -12.38 0.54
N PRO A 93 -11.17 -12.76 0.25
CA PRO A 93 -12.01 -13.54 1.17
C PRO A 93 -11.41 -14.91 1.57
N TYR A 94 -10.63 -15.53 0.68
CA TYR A 94 -9.97 -16.81 0.94
C TYR A 94 -8.83 -16.66 1.96
N SER A 95 -7.87 -15.78 1.71
CA SER A 95 -6.77 -15.46 2.63
C SER A 95 -7.28 -14.98 3.99
N ARG A 96 -8.37 -14.21 3.97
CA ARG A 96 -9.06 -13.72 5.17
C ARG A 96 -9.67 -14.86 5.98
N SER A 97 -10.48 -15.72 5.35
CA SER A 97 -11.11 -16.85 6.03
C SER A 97 -10.07 -17.73 6.72
N LYS A 98 -8.95 -18.02 6.05
CA LYS A 98 -7.86 -18.79 6.65
C LYS A 98 -7.23 -18.08 7.85
N SER A 99 -7.05 -16.77 7.78
CA SER A 99 -6.49 -15.98 8.88
C SER A 99 -7.43 -15.95 10.09
N GLU A 100 -8.74 -15.83 9.86
CA GLU A 100 -9.77 -15.91 10.90
C GLU A 100 -9.82 -17.30 11.55
N HIS A 101 -9.66 -18.39 10.78
CA HIS A 101 -9.57 -19.75 11.33
C HIS A 101 -8.35 -19.93 12.25
N ILE A 102 -7.20 -19.36 11.90
CA ILE A 102 -6.00 -19.38 12.74
C ILE A 102 -6.24 -18.59 14.03
N LEU A 103 -6.80 -17.39 13.93
CA LEU A 103 -7.11 -16.56 15.08
C LEU A 103 -8.08 -17.27 16.04
N ALA A 104 -9.15 -17.87 15.52
CA ALA A 104 -10.11 -18.63 16.32
C ALA A 104 -9.46 -19.84 17.02
N ALA A 105 -8.55 -20.55 16.35
CA ALA A 105 -7.81 -21.66 16.96
C ALA A 105 -6.93 -21.17 18.13
N ILE A 106 -6.22 -20.05 17.95
CA ILE A 106 -5.39 -19.44 19.01
C ILE A 106 -6.25 -18.97 20.18
N GLU A 107 -7.37 -18.28 19.91
CA GLU A 107 -8.34 -17.83 20.93
C GLU A 107 -8.95 -19.00 21.70
N SER A 108 -9.16 -20.14 21.04
CA SER A 108 -9.63 -21.38 21.67
C SER A 108 -8.58 -22.11 22.53
N GLY A 109 -7.34 -21.58 22.62
CA GLY A 109 -6.25 -22.13 23.42
C GLY A 109 -5.33 -23.11 22.67
N ASP A 110 -5.55 -23.34 21.37
CA ASP A 110 -4.67 -24.17 20.55
C ASP A 110 -3.47 -23.36 20.03
N MET A 111 -2.56 -23.03 20.95
CA MET A 111 -1.31 -22.32 20.62
C MET A 111 -0.36 -23.13 19.72
N MET A 112 -0.58 -24.44 19.58
CA MET A 112 0.20 -25.29 18.68
C MET A 112 -0.44 -25.44 17.29
N LEU A 113 -1.59 -24.79 17.05
CA LEU A 113 -2.30 -24.79 15.76
C LEU A 113 -2.57 -26.20 15.22
N LYS A 114 -2.77 -27.19 16.10
CA LYS A 114 -3.01 -28.59 15.71
C LYS A 114 -4.37 -28.78 15.04
N THR A 115 -5.30 -27.89 15.31
CA THR A 115 -6.66 -27.86 14.74
C THR A 115 -6.71 -27.18 13.36
N VAL A 116 -5.64 -26.48 12.96
CA VAL A 116 -5.56 -25.81 11.66
C VAL A 116 -4.88 -26.72 10.65
N ALA A 117 -5.44 -26.80 9.43
CA ALA A 117 -4.84 -27.58 8.37
C ALA A 117 -3.43 -27.06 8.02
N PRO A 118 -2.41 -27.93 7.89
CA PRO A 118 -1.05 -27.51 7.51
C PRO A 118 -0.98 -26.70 6.22
N PHE A 119 -1.92 -26.95 5.30
CA PHE A 119 -2.03 -26.21 4.05
C PHE A 119 -2.48 -24.75 4.27
N ASP A 120 -3.35 -24.49 5.23
CA ASP A 120 -3.81 -23.13 5.56
C ASP A 120 -2.67 -22.31 6.20
N LEU A 121 -1.86 -22.95 7.05
CA LEU A 121 -0.63 -22.38 7.58
C LEU A 121 0.36 -22.05 6.47
N PHE A 122 0.56 -22.97 5.53
CA PHE A 122 1.44 -22.75 4.38
C PHE A 122 0.99 -21.56 3.52
N ILE A 123 -0.32 -21.43 3.24
CA ILE A 123 -0.88 -20.30 2.50
C ILE A 123 -0.60 -18.98 3.21
N ILE A 124 -0.85 -18.90 4.51
CA ILE A 124 -0.70 -17.63 5.24
C ILE A 124 0.76 -17.24 5.39
N VAL A 125 1.65 -18.19 5.69
CA VAL A 125 3.09 -17.92 5.77
C VAL A 125 3.64 -17.49 4.42
N SER A 126 3.27 -18.18 3.33
CA SER A 126 3.71 -17.80 1.99
C SER A 126 3.15 -16.43 1.58
N ALA A 127 1.89 -16.14 1.89
CA ALA A 127 1.28 -14.84 1.63
C ALA A 127 1.96 -13.71 2.41
N GLY A 128 2.30 -13.93 3.68
CA GLY A 128 3.06 -12.98 4.50
C GLY A 128 4.46 -12.71 3.97
N LEU A 129 5.19 -13.76 3.55
CA LEU A 129 6.52 -13.61 2.95
C LEU A 129 6.48 -12.84 1.63
N VAL A 130 5.50 -13.15 0.77
CA VAL A 130 5.27 -12.40 -0.47
C VAL A 130 4.92 -10.94 -0.16
N GLY A 131 4.05 -10.69 0.82
CA GLY A 131 3.71 -9.34 1.26
C GLY A 131 4.93 -8.54 1.72
N LEU A 132 5.82 -9.16 2.50
CA LEU A 132 7.08 -8.53 2.93
C LEU A 132 8.02 -8.23 1.76
N ALA A 133 8.16 -9.16 0.81
CA ALA A 133 8.96 -8.95 -0.40
C ALA A 133 8.39 -7.80 -1.26
N MET A 134 7.07 -7.73 -1.40
CA MET A 134 6.38 -6.64 -2.08
C MET A 134 6.58 -5.30 -1.38
N LEU A 135 6.57 -5.26 -0.04
CA LEU A 135 6.86 -4.05 0.73
C LEU A 135 8.28 -3.51 0.45
N ILE A 136 9.27 -4.40 0.41
CA ILE A 136 10.65 -4.01 0.04
C ILE A 136 10.68 -3.49 -1.40
N TYR A 137 9.97 -4.16 -2.31
CA TYR A 137 9.89 -3.78 -3.72
C TYR A 137 9.19 -2.42 -3.92
N PHE A 138 8.17 -2.11 -3.13
CA PHE A 138 7.50 -0.81 -3.10
C PHE A 138 8.51 0.33 -2.87
N PHE A 139 9.30 0.24 -1.79
CA PHE A 139 10.29 1.26 -1.47
C PHE A 139 11.41 1.34 -2.51
N TYR A 140 11.83 0.18 -3.05
CA TYR A 140 12.79 0.13 -4.13
C TYR A 140 12.30 0.92 -5.35
N LEU A 141 11.07 0.66 -5.80
CA LEU A 141 10.48 1.33 -6.96
C LEU A 141 10.32 2.84 -6.71
N LEU A 142 9.89 3.21 -5.51
CA LEU A 142 9.71 4.60 -5.10
C LEU A 142 11.03 5.36 -5.10
N VAL A 143 12.09 4.80 -4.51
CA VAL A 143 13.43 5.41 -4.47
C VAL A 143 14.01 5.56 -5.87
N VAL A 144 13.95 4.51 -6.69
CA VAL A 144 14.47 4.55 -8.06
C VAL A 144 13.71 5.56 -8.91
N GLY A 145 12.37 5.51 -8.86
CA GLY A 145 11.52 6.43 -9.61
C GLY A 145 11.72 7.89 -9.21
N MET A 146 11.77 8.18 -7.90
CA MET A 146 11.97 9.55 -7.42
C MET A 146 13.35 10.07 -7.78
N LYS A 147 14.40 9.25 -7.71
CA LYS A 147 15.74 9.66 -8.15
C LYS A 147 15.78 9.99 -9.64
N ILE A 148 15.04 9.28 -10.47
CA ILE A 148 14.89 9.60 -11.90
C ILE A 148 14.15 10.92 -12.07
N ALA A 149 13.00 11.10 -11.39
CA ALA A 149 12.21 12.34 -11.45
C ALA A 149 12.98 13.58 -10.96
N MET A 150 13.87 13.40 -9.98
CA MET A 150 14.74 14.45 -9.44
C MET A 150 16.06 14.62 -10.20
N ASN A 151 16.36 13.75 -11.18
CA ASN A 151 17.66 13.64 -11.82
C ASN A 151 18.82 13.61 -10.79
N SER A 152 18.68 12.78 -9.75
CA SER A 152 19.57 12.81 -8.60
C SER A 152 20.48 11.58 -8.48
N LYS A 153 21.79 11.84 -8.32
CA LYS A 153 22.82 10.81 -8.14
C LYS A 153 23.20 10.56 -6.68
N LYS A 154 22.82 11.44 -5.74
CA LYS A 154 23.26 11.30 -4.34
C LYS A 154 22.51 10.18 -3.63
N LYS A 155 23.24 9.31 -2.92
CA LYS A 155 22.67 8.19 -2.15
C LYS A 155 21.80 8.67 -0.98
N VAL A 156 22.16 9.81 -0.38
CA VAL A 156 21.44 10.43 0.74
C VAL A 156 19.96 10.69 0.42
N HIS A 157 19.62 11.00 -0.84
CA HIS A 157 18.22 11.22 -1.22
C HIS A 157 17.34 9.97 -1.11
N ALA A 158 17.91 8.76 -1.22
CA ALA A 158 17.16 7.54 -0.99
C ALA A 158 16.59 7.49 0.43
N VAL A 159 17.40 7.87 1.42
CA VAL A 159 16.98 7.92 2.83
C VAL A 159 15.88 8.95 3.02
N TRP A 160 16.04 10.15 2.45
CA TRP A 160 15.00 11.19 2.52
C TRP A 160 13.67 10.77 1.89
N ILE A 161 13.70 10.11 0.74
CA ILE A 161 12.48 9.59 0.08
C ILE A 161 11.75 8.62 0.99
N VAL A 162 12.47 7.66 1.58
CA VAL A 162 11.86 6.68 2.51
C VAL A 162 11.30 7.38 3.74
N LEU A 163 12.07 8.29 4.36
CA LEU A 163 11.63 9.01 5.56
C LEU A 163 10.40 9.89 5.30
N VAL A 164 10.35 10.61 4.18
CA VAL A 164 9.18 11.43 3.83
C VAL A 164 7.96 10.56 3.54
N THR A 165 8.15 9.38 2.96
CA THR A 165 7.05 8.44 2.70
C THR A 165 6.50 7.85 3.99
N LEU A 166 7.36 7.47 4.94
CA LEU A 166 6.94 7.01 6.26
C LEU A 166 6.26 8.13 7.05
N LEU A 167 6.76 9.36 6.94
CA LEU A 167 6.11 10.52 7.57
C LEU A 167 4.73 10.79 6.95
N ALA A 168 4.59 10.65 5.64
CA ALA A 168 3.30 10.75 4.95
C ALA A 168 2.30 9.71 5.48
N ASP A 169 2.75 8.45 5.61
CA ASP A 169 1.95 7.35 6.15
C ASP A 169 1.50 7.62 7.58
N THR A 170 2.42 8.00 8.48
CA THR A 170 2.10 8.35 9.87
C THR A 170 1.12 9.52 9.97
N LEU A 171 1.30 10.57 9.16
CA LEU A 171 0.39 11.73 9.17
C LEU A 171 -1.02 11.35 8.70
N LEU A 172 -1.11 10.50 7.68
CA LEU A 172 -2.38 10.00 7.19
C LEU A 172 -3.11 9.17 8.26
N HIS A 173 -2.38 8.30 8.95
CA HIS A 173 -2.93 7.49 10.03
C HIS A 173 -3.43 8.35 11.21
N LEU A 174 -2.67 9.37 11.60
CA LEU A 174 -3.07 10.30 12.66
C LEU A 174 -4.28 11.15 12.30
N TRP A 175 -4.38 11.57 11.03
CA TRP A 175 -5.50 12.40 10.57
C TRP A 175 -6.77 11.56 10.31
N GLY A 176 -6.62 10.31 9.88
CA GLY A 176 -7.72 9.41 9.58
C GLY A 176 -8.77 9.97 8.60
N PRO A 177 -8.40 10.57 7.45
CA PRO A 177 -9.35 11.16 6.50
C PRO A 177 -10.16 10.12 5.70
N TYR A 178 -10.13 8.85 6.10
CA TYR A 178 -10.69 7.73 5.34
C TYR A 178 -12.18 7.60 5.53
N LEU A 179 -12.88 7.38 4.42
CA LEU A 179 -14.30 7.11 4.40
C LEU A 179 -14.54 5.62 4.65
N LYS A 180 -15.60 5.32 5.41
CA LYS A 180 -16.16 3.98 5.53
C LYS A 180 -17.23 3.85 4.45
#